data_AF-A0A978TG09-F1
#
_entry.id   AF-A0A978TG09-F1
#
_cell.length_a   1.000
_cell.length_b   1.000
_cell.length_c   1.000
_cell.angle_alpha   90.00
_cell.angle_beta   90.00
_cell.angle_gamma   90.00
#
_symmetry.space_group_name_H-M   'P 1'
#
loop_
_entity.id
_entity.type
_entity.pdbx_description
1 polymer ?
#
loop_
_entity_poly.entity_id
_entity_poly.type
_entity_poly.pdbx_seq_one_letter_code
_entity_poly.pdbx_strand_id
1 'polypeptide(L)'
;LALTRPTYFLPVHGEHRMLVRHAQTAQSMGIPADHMVIVQNGDIVEVDPSGIRIAGQVPSGVELVDSSRLGVVGRDILKDRQQLAEDGVVTIAATLGSNGQLAAEPAVQLRGVAHTVNPDRLQQAIKQVLNQVLETHGSELIVKGDRGQPTIDWEGLKSLMERDLRRLLRRELDKRDPMLILLLQGAEVETAQQPRRSSATAAAS
;
A
#
# COMPACT_ATOMS: atom_id res chain seq x y z
N LEU A 1 20.81 -40.08 -18.22
CA LEU A 1 20.31 -40.33 -19.59
C LEU A 1 20.96 -41.55 -20.24
N ALA A 2 22.29 -41.59 -20.40
CA ALA A 2 22.96 -42.76 -21.03
C ALA A 2 22.80 -44.09 -20.25
N LEU A 3 22.73 -44.02 -18.92
CA LEU A 3 22.57 -45.20 -18.05
C LEU A 3 21.12 -45.69 -17.97
N THR A 4 20.17 -44.76 -17.82
CA THR A 4 18.75 -45.09 -17.61
C THR A 4 17.97 -45.34 -18.89
N ARG A 5 18.46 -44.85 -20.04
CA ARG A 5 17.87 -45.03 -21.38
C ARG A 5 16.34 -44.93 -21.40
N PRO A 6 15.77 -43.80 -20.94
CA PRO A 6 14.32 -43.71 -20.75
C PRO A 6 13.59 -43.62 -22.10
N THR A 7 12.40 -44.22 -22.18
CA THR A 7 11.51 -44.09 -23.34
C THR A 7 10.89 -42.69 -23.42
N TYR A 8 10.51 -42.12 -22.28
CA TYR A 8 9.97 -40.77 -22.16
C TYR A 8 10.79 -39.95 -21.17
N PHE A 9 10.91 -38.64 -21.41
CA PHE A 9 11.73 -37.76 -20.59
C PHE A 9 10.95 -36.55 -20.08
N LEU A 10 10.93 -36.38 -18.75
CA LEU A 10 10.35 -35.25 -18.05
C LEU A 10 11.45 -34.55 -17.26
N PRO A 11 11.95 -33.38 -17.69
CA PRO A 11 12.89 -32.61 -16.89
C PRO A 11 12.17 -32.03 -15.67
N VAL A 12 12.73 -32.27 -14.49
CA VAL A 12 12.25 -31.75 -13.20
C VAL A 12 13.37 -30.96 -12.51
N HIS A 13 12.99 -30.12 -11.55
CA HIS A 13 13.87 -29.20 -10.81
C HIS A 13 14.64 -28.20 -11.67
N GLY A 14 14.29 -26.92 -11.53
CA GLY A 14 14.98 -25.82 -12.17
C GLY A 14 14.01 -24.80 -12.74
N GLU A 15 14.53 -23.63 -13.08
CA GLU A 15 13.75 -22.64 -13.82
C GLU A 15 13.46 -23.14 -15.24
N HIS A 16 12.42 -22.57 -15.88
CA HIS A 16 12.01 -22.95 -17.22
C HIS A 16 13.19 -23.04 -18.22
N ARG A 17 14.10 -22.06 -18.19
CA ARG A 17 15.31 -22.06 -19.05
C ARG A 17 16.21 -23.29 -18.84
N MET A 18 16.28 -23.81 -17.62
CA MET A 18 17.06 -24.99 -17.27
C MET A 18 16.36 -26.25 -17.77
N LEU A 19 15.04 -26.33 -17.60
CA LEU A 19 14.23 -27.46 -18.08
C LEU A 19 14.31 -27.61 -19.60
N VAL A 20 14.23 -26.49 -20.33
CA VAL A 20 14.39 -26.46 -21.80
C VAL A 20 15.78 -26.95 -22.22
N ARG A 21 16.86 -26.49 -21.56
CA ARG A 21 18.21 -26.98 -21.86
C ARG A 21 18.41 -28.45 -21.52
N HIS A 22 17.76 -28.93 -20.45
CA HIS A 22 17.82 -30.33 -20.07
C HIS A 22 17.11 -31.22 -21.10
N ALA A 23 15.95 -30.79 -21.61
CA ALA A 23 15.27 -31.45 -22.72
C ALA A 23 16.09 -31.45 -24.02
N GLN A 24 16.73 -30.33 -24.37
CA GLN A 24 17.66 -30.27 -25.51
C GLN A 24 18.83 -31.25 -25.36
N THR A 25 19.35 -31.41 -24.13
CA THR A 25 20.39 -32.40 -23.83
C THR A 25 19.87 -33.83 -23.98
N ALA A 26 18.64 -34.10 -23.55
CA ALA A 26 17.99 -35.40 -23.78
C ALA A 26 17.79 -35.69 -25.27
N GLN A 27 17.41 -34.67 -26.04
CA GLN A 27 17.23 -34.76 -27.48
C GLN A 27 18.54 -35.07 -28.21
N SER A 28 19.64 -34.39 -27.85
CA SER A 28 20.96 -34.65 -28.45
C SER A 28 21.51 -36.05 -28.13
N MET A 29 21.03 -36.67 -27.04
CA MET A 29 21.34 -38.05 -26.66
C MET A 29 20.42 -39.09 -27.31
N GLY A 30 19.50 -38.67 -28.19
CA GLY A 30 18.67 -39.56 -29.01
C GLY A 30 17.24 -39.79 -28.52
N ILE A 31 16.77 -39.05 -27.52
CA ILE A 31 15.36 -39.11 -27.10
C ILE A 31 14.52 -38.23 -28.03
N PRO A 32 13.48 -38.76 -28.70
CA PRO A 32 12.62 -37.97 -29.59
C PRO A 32 11.92 -36.80 -28.87
N ALA A 33 11.68 -35.70 -29.59
CA ALA A 33 11.08 -34.50 -29.00
C ALA A 33 9.60 -34.69 -28.60
N ASP A 34 8.89 -35.58 -29.28
CA ASP A 34 7.53 -36.02 -28.97
C ASP A 34 7.47 -37.00 -27.78
N HIS A 35 8.62 -37.48 -27.31
CA HIS A 35 8.75 -38.31 -26.11
C HIS A 35 9.11 -37.49 -24.86
N MET A 36 8.95 -36.17 -24.91
CA MET A 36 9.27 -35.28 -23.79
C MET A 36 8.26 -34.16 -23.66
N VAL A 37 8.04 -33.73 -22.42
CA VAL A 37 7.15 -32.60 -22.10
C VAL A 37 7.85 -31.66 -21.12
N ILE A 38 7.67 -30.36 -21.32
CA ILE A 38 8.08 -29.33 -20.36
C ILE A 38 6.86 -28.92 -19.57
N VAL A 39 6.90 -29.10 -18.25
CA VAL A 39 5.75 -28.89 -17.37
C VAL A 39 5.91 -27.65 -16.49
N GLN A 40 4.78 -27.11 -16.07
CA GLN A 40 4.65 -26.12 -15.02
C GLN A 40 4.04 -26.75 -13.77
N ASN A 41 4.16 -26.06 -12.63
CA ASN A 41 3.52 -26.50 -11.40
C ASN A 41 2.00 -26.63 -11.60
N GLY A 42 1.44 -27.79 -11.25
CA GLY A 42 0.02 -28.08 -11.42
C GLY A 42 -0.34 -28.77 -12.73
N ASP A 43 0.57 -28.91 -13.69
CA ASP A 43 0.29 -29.72 -14.89
C ASP A 43 0.13 -31.21 -14.52
N ILE A 44 -0.92 -31.84 -15.06
CA ILE A 44 -1.12 -33.28 -14.98
C ILE A 44 -0.45 -33.91 -16.20
N VAL A 45 0.55 -34.76 -15.97
CA VAL A 45 1.20 -35.53 -17.03
C VAL A 45 0.60 -36.94 -17.07
N GLU A 46 0.11 -37.33 -18.24
CA GLU A 46 -0.34 -38.69 -18.53
C GLU A 46 0.74 -39.40 -19.34
N VAL A 47 1.10 -40.61 -18.89
CA VAL A 47 2.09 -41.46 -19.53
C VAL A 47 1.49 -42.85 -19.69
N ASP A 48 1.45 -43.33 -20.92
CA ASP A 48 0.96 -44.66 -21.26
C ASP A 48 1.88 -45.29 -22.34
N PRO A 49 1.63 -46.53 -22.78
CA PRO A 49 2.44 -47.16 -23.85
C PRO A 49 2.36 -46.47 -25.21
N SER A 50 1.37 -45.59 -25.43
CA SER A 50 1.16 -44.85 -26.67
C SER A 50 1.86 -43.49 -26.69
N GLY A 51 2.10 -42.88 -25.53
CA GLY A 51 2.76 -41.58 -25.47
C GLY A 51 2.86 -40.95 -24.08
N ILE A 52 3.42 -39.73 -24.09
CA ILE A 52 3.46 -38.81 -22.96
C ILE A 52 2.79 -37.50 -23.37
N ARG A 53 1.88 -36.98 -22.54
CA ARG A 53 1.20 -35.71 -22.82
C ARG A 53 0.76 -35.00 -21.55
N ILE A 54 0.53 -33.70 -21.66
CA ILE A 54 -0.15 -32.91 -20.62
C ILE A 54 -1.65 -33.15 -20.79
N ALA A 55 -2.31 -33.68 -19.76
CA ALA A 55 -3.71 -34.09 -19.79
C ALA A 55 -4.65 -33.14 -19.05
N GLY A 56 -4.12 -32.17 -18.31
CA GLY A 56 -4.91 -31.18 -17.58
C GLY A 56 -4.08 -30.38 -16.60
N GLN A 57 -4.76 -29.63 -15.73
CA GLN A 57 -4.15 -28.85 -14.68
C GLN A 57 -4.92 -29.00 -13.37
N VAL A 58 -4.19 -28.98 -12.26
CA VAL A 58 -4.73 -28.87 -10.90
C VAL A 58 -4.38 -27.51 -10.30
N PRO A 59 -5.18 -26.99 -9.35
CA PRO A 59 -4.83 -25.80 -8.60
C PRO A 59 -3.45 -25.96 -7.97
N SER A 60 -2.57 -25.02 -8.27
CA SER A 60 -1.22 -24.95 -7.72
C SER A 60 -0.84 -23.48 -7.51
N GLY A 61 0.13 -23.23 -6.65
CA GLY A 61 0.56 -21.88 -6.33
C GLY A 61 1.65 -21.84 -5.28
N VAL A 62 2.02 -20.63 -4.91
CA VAL A 62 2.99 -20.37 -3.84
C VAL A 62 2.22 -19.78 -2.66
N GLU A 63 2.30 -20.42 -1.51
CA GLU A 63 1.89 -19.84 -0.24
C GLU A 63 3.11 -19.28 0.48
N LEU A 64 3.00 -18.03 0.91
CA LEU A 64 4.08 -17.31 1.58
C LEU A 64 3.86 -17.37 3.07
N VAL A 65 4.79 -17.99 3.81
CA VAL A 65 4.71 -18.11 5.27
C VAL A 65 5.68 -17.12 5.91
N ASP A 66 5.19 -16.34 6.87
CA ASP A 66 5.99 -15.45 7.71
C ASP A 66 5.88 -15.92 9.17
N SER A 67 6.86 -15.54 9.99
CA SER A 67 6.92 -15.80 11.44
C SER A 67 5.78 -15.13 12.25
N SER A 68 5.03 -14.24 11.59
CA SER A 68 3.73 -13.74 12.04
C SER A 68 2.75 -14.90 12.22
N ARG A 69 2.06 -14.97 13.36
CA ARG A 69 1.16 -16.08 13.79
C ARG A 69 -0.05 -16.35 12.87
N LEU A 70 -0.11 -15.76 11.68
CA LEU A 70 -1.24 -15.76 10.75
C LEU A 70 -1.02 -16.68 9.52
N GLY A 71 0.13 -17.33 9.39
CA GLY A 71 0.30 -18.52 8.53
C GLY A 71 0.39 -18.29 7.02
N VAL A 72 -0.20 -17.23 6.46
CA VAL A 72 -0.04 -16.87 5.04
C VAL A 72 0.02 -15.35 4.87
N VAL A 73 1.00 -14.85 4.12
CA VAL A 73 1.11 -13.44 3.75
C VAL A 73 0.45 -13.20 2.39
N GLY A 74 -0.55 -12.34 2.36
CA GLY A 74 -1.19 -11.89 1.13
C GLY A 74 -0.26 -11.03 0.27
N ARG A 75 -0.44 -11.07 -1.05
CA ARG A 75 0.35 -10.28 -2.01
C ARG A 75 0.26 -8.78 -1.76
N ASP A 76 -0.90 -8.29 -1.30
CA ASP A 76 -1.10 -6.86 -1.01
C ASP A 76 -0.19 -6.38 0.12
N ILE A 77 0.00 -7.19 1.16
CA ILE A 77 0.91 -6.88 2.27
C ILE A 77 2.36 -6.81 1.77
N LEU A 78 2.76 -7.68 0.84
CA LEU A 78 4.09 -7.61 0.23
C LEU A 78 4.26 -6.34 -0.60
N LYS A 79 3.22 -5.95 -1.35
CA LYS A 79 3.24 -4.73 -2.16
C LYS A 79 3.37 -3.48 -1.27
N ASP A 80 2.64 -3.42 -0.17
CA ASP A 80 2.74 -2.33 0.80
C ASP A 80 4.14 -2.28 1.42
N ARG A 81 4.70 -3.45 1.81
CA ARG A 81 6.08 -3.54 2.32
C ARG A 81 7.11 -3.06 1.29
N GLN A 82 6.94 -3.44 0.02
CA GLN A 82 7.84 -3.01 -1.06
C GLN A 82 7.78 -1.50 -1.25
N GLN A 83 6.58 -0.92 -1.32
CA GLN A 83 6.41 0.54 -1.46
C GLN A 83 7.02 1.29 -0.28
N LEU A 84 6.82 0.81 0.96
CA LEU A 84 7.43 1.39 2.16
C LEU A 84 8.97 1.31 2.13
N ALA A 85 9.53 0.23 1.60
CA ALA A 85 10.97 0.05 1.52
C ALA A 85 11.63 0.91 0.42
N GLU A 86 10.93 1.12 -0.70
CA GLU A 86 11.45 1.85 -1.87
C GLU A 86 11.26 3.38 -1.74
N ASP A 87 10.06 3.81 -1.36
CA ASP A 87 9.66 5.22 -1.40
C ASP A 87 9.44 5.83 -0.01
N GLY A 88 9.27 5.00 1.02
CA GLY A 88 9.01 5.45 2.38
C GLY A 88 7.55 5.87 2.62
N VAL A 89 7.34 6.57 3.73
CA VAL A 89 6.02 7.03 4.19
C VAL A 89 6.05 8.51 4.56
N VAL A 90 5.01 9.22 4.15
CA VAL A 90 4.72 10.61 4.52
C VAL A 90 3.44 10.63 5.34
N THR A 91 3.54 11.07 6.59
CA THR A 91 2.38 11.28 7.45
C THR A 91 2.10 12.78 7.57
N ILE A 92 0.87 13.19 7.27
CA ILE A 92 0.41 14.56 7.38
C ILE A 92 -0.76 14.57 8.36
N ALA A 93 -0.63 15.33 9.45
CA ALA A 93 -1.70 15.55 10.40
C ALA A 93 -2.18 17.00 10.28
N ALA A 94 -3.47 17.20 10.03
CA ALA A 94 -4.09 18.51 9.93
C ALA A 94 -5.30 18.60 10.86
N THR A 95 -5.40 19.73 11.57
CA THR A 95 -6.52 20.01 12.47
C THR A 95 -7.38 21.12 11.87
N LEU A 96 -8.68 20.89 11.77
CA LEU A 96 -9.65 21.85 11.23
C LEU A 96 -10.49 22.46 12.34
N GLY A 97 -10.61 23.78 12.32
CA GLY A 97 -11.52 24.52 13.19
C GLY A 97 -12.96 24.39 12.74
N SER A 98 -13.89 24.76 13.63
CA SER A 98 -15.33 24.84 13.34
C SER A 98 -15.68 25.83 12.22
N ASN A 99 -14.75 26.72 11.87
CA ASN A 99 -14.86 27.68 10.77
C ASN A 99 -14.45 27.10 9.40
N GLY A 100 -14.10 25.82 9.32
CA GLY A 100 -13.65 25.19 8.07
C GLY A 100 -12.23 25.60 7.66
N GLN A 101 -11.45 26.21 8.55
CA GLN A 101 -10.05 26.58 8.31
C GLN A 101 -9.10 25.68 9.12
N LEU A 102 -7.81 25.68 8.79
CA LEU A 102 -6.81 25.01 9.62
C LEU A 102 -6.72 25.71 10.98
N ALA A 103 -6.96 24.95 12.05
CA ALA A 103 -6.84 25.45 13.43
C ALA A 103 -5.38 25.53 13.90
N ALA A 104 -4.51 24.71 13.31
CA ALA A 104 -3.08 24.63 13.63
C ALA A 104 -2.26 24.35 12.37
N GLU A 105 -0.95 24.58 12.45
CA GLU A 105 -0.07 24.19 11.35
C GLU A 105 -0.04 22.68 11.16
N PRO A 106 -0.10 22.19 9.90
CA PRO A 106 -0.07 20.77 9.64
C PRO A 106 1.28 20.18 10.03
N ALA A 107 1.26 19.09 10.80
CA ALA A 107 2.47 18.37 11.17
C ALA A 107 2.82 17.35 10.08
N VAL A 108 4.06 17.41 9.58
CA VAL A 108 4.55 16.55 8.51
C VAL A 108 5.68 15.67 9.05
N GLN A 109 5.54 14.35 8.91
CA GLN A 109 6.59 13.39 9.26
C GLN A 109 6.97 12.57 8.04
N LEU A 110 8.28 12.51 7.78
CA LEU A 110 8.87 11.73 6.70
C LEU A 110 9.65 10.57 7.32
N ARG A 111 9.42 9.33 6.87
CA ARG A 111 10.23 8.16 7.26
C ARG A 111 10.60 7.35 6.02
N GLY A 112 11.89 7.08 5.84
CA GLY A 112 12.38 6.32 4.67
C GLY A 112 12.28 7.07 3.33
N VAL A 113 11.80 8.32 3.34
CA VAL A 113 11.74 9.18 2.15
C VAL A 113 13.11 9.84 1.95
N ALA A 114 13.59 9.90 0.71
CA ALA A 114 14.89 10.48 0.37
C ALA A 114 15.06 11.91 0.95
N HIS A 115 16.20 12.15 1.61
CA HIS A 115 16.51 13.39 2.33
C HIS A 115 16.83 14.61 1.43
N THR A 116 16.55 14.52 0.12
CA THR A 116 16.90 15.57 -0.84
C THR A 116 15.98 16.79 -0.78
N VAL A 117 14.86 16.71 -0.06
CA VAL A 117 13.89 17.81 0.08
C VAL A 117 14.09 18.58 1.37
N ASN A 118 14.09 19.91 1.27
CA ASN A 118 14.08 20.80 2.43
C ASN A 118 12.74 20.65 3.20
N PRO A 119 12.76 20.21 4.48
CA PRO A 119 11.56 19.98 5.27
C PRO A 119 10.65 21.21 5.40
N ASP A 120 11.23 22.39 5.59
CA ASP A 120 10.48 23.64 5.78
C ASP A 120 9.73 24.02 4.51
N ARG A 121 10.39 23.87 3.35
CA ARG A 121 9.77 24.13 2.04
C ARG A 121 8.61 23.15 1.79
N LEU A 122 8.79 21.87 2.13
CA LEU A 122 7.74 20.86 1.97
C LEU A 122 6.54 21.16 2.88
N GLN A 123 6.78 21.52 4.14
CA GLN A 123 5.74 21.89 5.08
C GLN A 123 4.95 23.12 4.61
N GLN A 124 5.63 24.15 4.10
CA GLN A 124 4.97 25.32 3.52
C GLN A 124 4.12 24.96 2.29
N ALA A 125 4.64 24.13 1.39
CA ALA A 125 3.90 23.70 0.20
C ALA A 125 2.66 22.86 0.56
N ILE A 126 2.77 21.97 1.55
CA ILE A 126 1.64 21.19 2.07
C ILE A 126 0.59 22.13 2.67
N LYS A 127 1.00 23.10 3.51
CA LYS A 127 0.10 24.10 4.10
C LYS A 127 -0.66 24.88 3.03
N GLN A 128 0.03 25.30 1.96
CA GLN A 128 -0.59 26.00 0.83
C GLN A 128 -1.64 25.14 0.13
N VAL A 129 -1.34 23.86 -0.16
CA VAL A 129 -2.30 22.94 -0.78
C VAL A 129 -3.52 22.72 0.11
N LEU A 130 -3.32 22.49 1.41
CA LEU A 130 -4.42 22.30 2.35
C LEU A 130 -5.33 23.53 2.43
N ASN A 131 -4.74 24.73 2.56
CA ASN A 131 -5.51 25.99 2.56
C ASN A 131 -6.26 26.19 1.24
N GLN A 132 -5.62 25.92 0.10
CA GLN A 132 -6.28 26.05 -1.21
C GLN A 132 -7.51 25.15 -1.33
N VAL A 133 -7.40 23.89 -0.89
CA VAL A 133 -8.54 22.94 -0.91
C VAL A 133 -9.67 23.45 -0.01
N LEU A 134 -9.34 23.97 1.18
CA LEU A 134 -10.33 24.52 2.11
C LEU A 134 -10.97 25.81 1.62
N GLU A 135 -10.22 26.70 0.98
CA GLU A 135 -10.78 27.94 0.41
C GLU A 135 -11.67 27.65 -0.80
N THR A 136 -11.30 26.67 -1.63
CA THR A 136 -12.03 26.35 -2.86
C THR A 136 -13.28 25.52 -2.58
N HIS A 137 -13.21 24.56 -1.66
CA HIS A 137 -14.28 23.58 -1.43
C HIS A 137 -14.89 23.64 -0.03
N GLY A 138 -14.37 24.45 0.88
CA GLY A 138 -14.84 24.50 2.27
C GLY A 138 -16.29 24.94 2.42
N SER A 139 -16.79 25.79 1.52
CA SER A 139 -18.21 26.21 1.49
C SER A 139 -19.15 25.13 0.95
N GLU A 140 -18.67 24.29 0.01
CA GLU A 140 -19.42 23.20 -0.61
C GLU A 140 -19.47 21.95 0.28
N LEU A 141 -18.45 21.76 1.12
CA LEU A 141 -18.31 20.62 2.03
C LEU A 141 -18.99 20.83 3.39
N ILE A 142 -19.54 22.03 3.63
CA ILE A 142 -20.45 22.29 4.75
C ILE A 142 -21.84 21.77 4.35
N VAL A 143 -22.09 20.51 4.69
CA VAL A 143 -23.40 19.87 4.52
C VAL A 143 -24.32 20.36 5.64
N LYS A 144 -25.55 20.76 5.30
CA LYS A 144 -26.59 20.99 6.32
C LYS A 144 -26.89 19.66 7.01
N GLY A 145 -26.45 19.51 8.25
CA GLY A 145 -26.76 18.32 9.04
C GLY A 145 -28.24 18.24 9.39
N ASP A 146 -28.70 17.04 9.78
CA ASP A 146 -30.10 16.73 10.13
C ASP A 146 -30.73 17.66 11.19
N ARG A 147 -29.91 18.40 11.95
CA ARG A 147 -30.35 19.33 13.01
C ARG A 147 -30.11 20.81 12.70
N GLY A 148 -29.79 21.15 11.46
CA GLY A 148 -29.45 22.52 11.05
C GLY A 148 -28.06 23.00 11.51
N GLN A 149 -27.26 22.12 12.12
CA GLN A 149 -25.85 22.39 12.41
C GLN A 149 -25.00 22.07 11.17
N PRO A 150 -24.04 22.92 10.79
CA PRO A 150 -23.13 22.64 9.69
C PRO A 150 -22.28 21.42 10.04
N THR A 151 -22.33 20.39 9.19
CA THR A 151 -21.50 19.19 9.29
C THR A 151 -20.50 19.18 8.14
N ILE A 152 -19.23 18.91 8.45
CA ILE A 152 -18.17 18.82 7.45
C ILE A 152 -18.22 17.43 6.83
N ASP A 153 -18.28 17.35 5.49
CA ASP A 153 -18.04 16.10 4.76
C ASP A 153 -16.54 15.75 4.81
N TRP A 154 -16.17 15.00 5.85
CA TRP A 154 -14.79 14.58 6.07
C TRP A 154 -14.27 13.61 5.02
N GLU A 155 -15.13 12.78 4.42
CA GLU A 155 -14.70 11.79 3.44
C GLU A 155 -14.39 12.46 2.10
N GLY A 156 -15.29 13.34 1.64
CA GLY A 156 -15.06 14.18 0.47
C GLY A 156 -13.84 15.08 0.62
N LEU A 157 -13.71 15.75 1.77
CA LEU A 157 -12.56 16.60 2.08
C LEU A 157 -11.25 15.80 2.08
N LYS A 158 -11.23 14.64 2.74
CA LYS A 158 -10.06 13.77 2.81
C LYS A 158 -9.64 13.30 1.41
N SER A 159 -10.59 12.86 0.58
CA SER A 159 -10.31 12.39 -0.78
C SER A 159 -9.69 13.49 -1.66
N LEU A 160 -10.25 14.71 -1.60
CA LEU A 160 -9.73 15.87 -2.33
C LEU A 160 -8.32 16.26 -1.85
N MET A 161 -8.11 16.34 -0.54
CA MET A 161 -6.81 16.64 0.04
C MET A 161 -5.78 15.57 -0.33
N GLU A 162 -6.12 14.28 -0.22
CA GLU A 162 -5.21 13.19 -0.60
C GLU A 162 -4.80 13.26 -2.07
N ARG A 163 -5.74 13.55 -2.98
CA ARG A 163 -5.45 13.69 -4.41
C ARG A 163 -4.43 14.79 -4.68
N ASP A 164 -4.64 15.96 -4.09
CA ASP A 164 -3.81 17.14 -4.36
C ASP A 164 -2.46 17.05 -3.65
N LEU A 165 -2.43 16.49 -2.44
CA LEU A 165 -1.19 16.18 -1.72
C LEU A 165 -0.36 15.12 -2.43
N ARG A 166 -0.97 14.04 -2.96
CA ARG A 166 -0.24 13.04 -3.78
C ARG A 166 0.41 13.68 -4.99
N ARG A 167 -0.29 14.61 -5.67
CA ARG A 167 0.26 15.36 -6.81
C ARG A 167 1.44 16.23 -6.40
N LEU A 168 1.35 16.91 -5.25
CA LEU A 168 2.45 17.71 -4.70
C LEU A 168 3.66 16.82 -4.36
N LEU A 169 3.46 15.73 -3.61
CA LEU A 169 4.52 14.84 -3.16
C LEU A 169 5.28 14.22 -4.34
N ARG A 170 4.58 13.73 -5.36
CA ARG A 170 5.24 13.21 -6.58
C ARG A 170 6.08 14.26 -7.31
N ARG A 171 5.69 15.54 -7.23
CA ARG A 171 6.43 16.64 -7.84
C ARG A 171 7.68 17.01 -7.04
N GLU A 172 7.58 17.09 -5.72
CA GLU A 172 8.70 17.49 -4.86
C GLU A 172 9.69 16.32 -4.60
N LEU A 173 9.23 15.06 -4.72
CA LEU A 173 10.02 13.85 -4.41
C LEU A 173 10.50 13.10 -5.66
N ASP A 174 10.88 13.81 -6.72
CA ASP A 174 11.47 13.23 -7.94
C ASP A 174 10.69 12.05 -8.54
N LYS A 175 9.35 12.17 -8.60
CA LYS A 175 8.42 11.15 -9.12
C LYS A 175 8.32 9.85 -8.30
N ARG A 176 8.85 9.82 -7.08
CA ARG A 176 8.54 8.76 -6.11
C ARG A 176 7.10 8.86 -5.62
N ASP A 177 6.52 7.74 -5.20
CA ASP A 177 5.14 7.67 -4.71
C ASP A 177 5.10 7.11 -3.30
N PRO A 178 5.59 7.87 -2.29
CA PRO A 178 5.59 7.39 -0.91
C PRO A 178 4.16 7.11 -0.44
N MET A 179 4.04 6.21 0.53
CA MET A 179 2.76 5.98 1.20
C MET A 179 2.32 7.26 1.91
N LEU A 180 1.17 7.82 1.53
CA LEU A 180 0.57 8.99 2.17
C LEU A 180 -0.41 8.54 3.25
N ILE A 181 -0.19 8.98 4.48
CA ILE A 181 -1.12 8.84 5.60
C ILE A 181 -1.61 10.23 5.97
N LEU A 182 -2.86 10.54 5.63
CA LEU A 182 -3.51 11.80 6.01
C LEU A 182 -4.41 11.58 7.23
N LEU A 183 -4.10 12.30 8.32
CA LEU A 183 -4.87 12.34 9.54
C LEU A 183 -5.58 13.70 9.62
N LEU A 184 -6.90 13.69 9.50
CA LEU A 184 -7.73 14.87 9.68
C LEU A 184 -8.44 14.79 11.03
N GLN A 185 -8.39 15.87 11.80
CA GLN A 185 -9.08 15.98 13.08
C GLN A 185 -9.84 17.31 13.14
N GLY A 186 -11.04 17.30 13.72
CA GLY A 186 -11.75 18.52 14.09
C GLY A 186 -11.27 19.03 15.44
N ALA A 187 -11.06 20.34 15.58
CA ALA A 187 -10.87 20.96 16.88
C ALA A 187 -12.22 20.91 17.63
N GLU A 188 -12.32 20.04 18.63
CA GLU A 188 -13.40 20.16 19.61
C GLU A 188 -13.18 21.47 20.38
N VAL A 189 -14.20 22.34 20.37
CA VAL A 189 -14.20 23.52 21.21
C VAL A 189 -14.36 23.03 22.64
N GLU A 190 -13.27 22.97 23.41
CA GLU A 190 -13.35 22.92 24.87
C GLU A 190 -14.25 24.08 25.30
N THR A 191 -15.45 23.75 25.76
CA THR A 191 -16.38 24.73 26.30
C THR A 191 -15.77 25.21 27.61
N ALA A 192 -15.11 26.36 27.56
CA ALA A 192 -14.61 27.05 28.74
C ALA A 192 -15.78 27.32 29.70
N GLN A 193 -15.90 26.52 30.78
CA GLN A 193 -16.84 26.80 31.87
C GLN A 193 -16.35 26.20 33.19
N GLN A 194 -15.64 27.02 33.98
CA GLN A 194 -16.23 27.51 35.23
C GLN A 194 -15.44 28.69 35.82
N PRO A 195 -16.10 29.82 36.15
CA PRO A 195 -15.46 30.87 36.92
C PRO A 195 -15.36 30.39 38.37
N ARG A 196 -14.14 30.24 38.90
CA ARG A 196 -13.96 30.12 40.35
C ARG A 196 -14.30 31.48 40.97
N ARG A 197 -15.52 31.54 41.50
CA ARG A 197 -16.04 32.65 42.31
C ARG A 197 -15.03 33.03 43.38
N SER A 198 -14.84 34.34 43.51
CA SER A 198 -14.33 34.96 44.72
C SER A 198 -15.19 34.52 45.91
N SER A 199 -14.55 33.99 46.95
CA SER A 199 -15.12 33.95 48.30
C SER A 199 -14.08 34.49 49.27
N ALA A 200 -14.13 35.81 49.47
CA ALA A 200 -13.69 36.43 50.70
C ALA A 200 -14.84 36.32 51.71
N THR A 201 -14.67 35.52 52.77
CA THR A 201 -15.28 35.61 54.12
C THR A 201 -14.80 34.39 54.90
N ALA A 202 -13.93 34.55 55.92
CA ALA A 202 -14.21 34.93 57.31
C ALA A 202 -14.50 33.72 58.24
N ALA A 203 -13.77 33.73 59.35
CA ALA A 203 -14.06 33.15 60.67
C ALA A 203 -13.68 31.69 61.00
N ALA A 204 -12.97 31.60 62.14
CA ALA A 204 -12.95 30.56 63.17
C ALA A 204 -12.12 29.28 62.95
N SER A 205 -10.91 29.26 63.51
CA SER A 205 -10.62 28.65 64.83
C SER A 205 -9.24 29.07 65.32
#